data_AF-A0A957QMP9-F1
#
_entry.id   AF-A0A957QMP9-F1
#
_cell.length_a   1.000
_cell.length_b   1.000
_cell.length_c   1.000
_cell.angle_alpha   90.00
_cell.angle_beta   90.00
_cell.angle_gamma   90.00
#
_symmetry.space_group_name_H-M   'P 1'
#
loop_
_entity.id
_entity.type
_entity.pdbx_description
1 polymer ?
#
loop_
_entity_poly.entity_id
_entity_poly.type
_entity_poly.pdbx_seq_one_letter_code
_entity_poly.pdbx_strand_id
1 'polypeptide(L)'
;MPSRAMEYEYCSVEVVIRDDGRDPGRSGHKMMWLQFVARKEGATGMSSIVARSDELPLANMTGAQAFGPSADNPAHTNTLENLLSRLKQQGWEPEGGASGDWWQRRLRRPLQQKKGSFLDRFRR
;
A
#
# COMPACT_ATOMS: atom_id res chain seq x y z
N MET A 1 -36.63 10.02 4.08
CA MET A 1 -35.69 8.87 4.09
C MET A 1 -34.29 9.46 4.15
N PRO A 2 -33.61 9.53 5.31
CA PRO A 2 -32.22 10.01 5.31
C PRO A 2 -31.35 8.96 4.63
N SER A 3 -30.78 9.32 3.49
CA SER A 3 -29.76 8.56 2.79
C SER A 3 -28.60 8.35 3.76
N ARG A 4 -28.41 7.12 4.24
CA ARG A 4 -27.23 6.77 5.04
C ARG A 4 -26.00 7.18 4.23
N ALA A 5 -25.27 8.19 4.71
CA ALA A 5 -23.97 8.51 4.15
C ALA A 5 -23.15 7.22 4.19
N MET A 6 -22.70 6.78 3.03
CA MET A 6 -21.90 5.57 2.90
C MET A 6 -20.54 5.88 3.52
N GLU A 7 -20.26 5.31 4.69
CA GLU A 7 -18.97 5.48 5.33
C GLU A 7 -17.92 4.68 4.55
N TYR A 8 -16.76 5.29 4.30
CA TYR A 8 -15.66 4.67 3.58
C TYR A 8 -14.48 4.41 4.52
N GLU A 9 -13.78 3.31 4.28
CA GLU A 9 -12.42 3.11 4.78
C GLU A 9 -11.43 3.61 3.74
N TYR A 10 -10.31 4.17 4.20
CA TYR A 10 -9.25 4.70 3.35
C TYR A 10 -7.96 3.93 3.55
N CYS A 11 -7.18 3.80 2.48
CA CYS A 11 -5.81 3.34 2.55
C CYS A 11 -4.90 4.13 1.61
N SER A 12 -3.64 4.27 2.01
CA SER A 12 -2.57 4.94 1.26
C SER A 12 -1.52 3.91 0.86
N VAL A 13 -0.99 4.05 -0.36
CA VAL A 13 0.21 3.33 -0.79
C VAL A 13 1.45 4.15 -0.44
N GLU A 14 2.38 3.50 0.24
CA GLU A 14 3.67 4.04 0.68
C GLU A 14 4.81 3.18 0.14
N VAL A 15 6.01 3.77 0.08
CA VAL A 15 7.23 3.05 -0.22
C VAL A 15 8.04 2.89 1.06
N VAL A 16 8.45 1.66 1.32
CA VAL A 16 9.38 1.31 2.40
C VAL A 16 10.67 0.83 1.75
N ILE A 17 11.79 1.48 2.10
CA ILE A 17 13.12 1.02 1.76
C ILE A 17 13.64 0.17 2.91
N ARG A 18 14.09 -1.05 2.61
CA ARG A 18 14.63 -2.00 3.57
C ARG A 18 16.11 -2.25 3.30
N ASP A 19 16.91 -2.25 4.36
CA ASP A 19 18.28 -2.75 4.33
C ASP A 19 18.23 -4.27 4.59
N ASP A 20 18.71 -5.08 3.66
CA ASP A 20 18.75 -6.55 3.82
C ASP A 20 20.01 -7.03 4.53
N GLY A 21 20.96 -6.13 4.81
CA GLY A 21 22.14 -6.42 5.64
C GLY A 21 23.11 -7.45 5.06
N ARG A 22 22.78 -8.11 3.94
CA ARG A 22 23.67 -9.02 3.20
C ARG A 22 24.45 -8.24 2.16
N ASP A 23 25.78 -8.25 2.33
CA ASP A 23 26.77 -7.85 1.32
C ASP A 23 26.96 -9.04 0.36
N PRO A 24 26.50 -8.96 -0.90
CA PRO A 24 26.62 -10.06 -1.84
C PRO A 24 28.05 -10.28 -2.39
N GLY A 25 29.04 -9.50 -1.96
CA GLY A 25 30.42 -9.78 -2.35
C GLY A 25 31.41 -8.66 -2.04
N ARG A 26 32.06 -8.73 -0.88
CA ARG A 26 33.42 -8.22 -0.62
C ARG A 26 33.72 -6.75 -0.95
N SER A 27 32.73 -5.86 -1.00
CA SER A 27 33.03 -4.43 -1.21
C SER A 27 32.07 -3.48 -0.52
N GLY A 28 31.71 -3.69 0.75
CA GLY A 28 31.21 -2.62 1.63
C GLY A 28 29.94 -1.89 1.18
N HIS A 29 29.25 -2.40 0.16
CA HIS A 29 28.02 -1.83 -0.37
C HIS A 29 26.87 -2.71 0.10
N LYS A 30 25.99 -2.13 0.92
CA LYS A 30 24.78 -2.80 1.42
C LYS A 30 23.74 -2.89 0.30
N MET A 31 23.13 -4.06 0.14
CA MET A 31 21.99 -4.22 -0.75
C MET A 31 20.71 -3.70 -0.08
N MET A 32 20.02 -2.79 -0.75
CA MET A 32 18.73 -2.25 -0.31
C MET A 32 17.59 -2.77 -1.18
N TRP A 33 16.41 -2.89 -0.59
CA TRP A 33 15.20 -3.36 -1.26
C TRP A 33 14.09 -2.32 -1.16
N LEU A 34 13.31 -2.21 -2.21
CA LEU A 34 12.12 -1.37 -2.26
C LEU A 34 10.87 -2.25 -2.11
N GLN A 35 9.93 -1.79 -1.29
CA GLN A 35 8.64 -2.44 -1.07
C GLN A 35 7.52 -1.41 -1.05
N PHE A 36 6.48 -1.61 -1.88
CA PHE A 36 5.24 -0.84 -1.77
C PHE A 36 4.34 -1.48 -0.71
N VAL A 37 3.82 -0.66 0.20
CA VAL A 37 2.98 -1.07 1.32
C VAL A 37 1.69 -0.27 1.29
N ALA A 38 0.55 -0.95 1.32
CA ALA A 38 -0.75 -0.31 1.45
C ALA A 38 -1.17 -0.33 2.93
N ARG A 39 -1.38 0.85 3.51
CA ARG A 39 -1.75 1.05 4.91
C ARG A 39 -3.14 1.63 5.02
N LYS A 40 -3.94 1.08 5.92
CA LYS A 40 -5.26 1.60 6.26
C LYS A 40 -5.12 2.80 7.21
N GLU A 41 -5.79 3.90 6.89
CA GLU A 41 -5.94 5.05 7.79
C GLU A 41 -6.86 4.66 8.95
N GLY A 42 -6.42 4.86 10.19
CA GLY A 42 -7.24 4.68 11.39
C GLY A 42 -7.39 5.97 12.19
N ALA A 43 -8.29 5.94 13.17
CA ALA A 43 -8.65 7.11 14.00
C ALA A 43 -7.47 7.76 14.74
N THR A 44 -6.37 7.03 14.96
CA THR A 44 -5.17 7.51 15.67
C THR A 44 -3.89 7.44 14.83
N GLY A 45 -4.00 7.27 13.50
CA GLY A 45 -2.86 7.13 12.57
C GLY A 45 -2.95 5.88 11.68
N MET A 46 -1.86 5.56 10.95
CA MET A 46 -1.79 4.38 10.07
C MET A 46 -1.95 3.09 10.87
N SER A 47 -3.16 2.52 10.86
CA SER A 47 -3.60 1.58 11.91
C SER A 47 -3.43 0.11 11.54
N SER A 48 -3.18 -0.22 10.27
CA SER A 48 -2.91 -1.61 9.85
C SER A 48 -2.39 -1.68 8.41
N ILE A 49 -1.61 -2.71 8.10
CA ILE A 49 -1.17 -3.02 6.73
C ILE A 49 -2.22 -3.94 6.10
N VAL A 50 -2.75 -3.55 4.94
CA VAL A 50 -3.79 -4.31 4.23
C VAL A 50 -3.23 -5.10 3.04
N ALA A 51 -2.11 -4.64 2.47
CA ALA A 51 -1.39 -5.36 1.43
C ALA A 51 0.07 -4.92 1.32
N ARG A 52 0.90 -5.75 0.69
CA ARG A 52 2.30 -5.48 0.35
C ARG A 52 2.60 -5.97 -1.07
N SER A 53 3.49 -5.26 -1.76
CA SER A 53 4.08 -5.72 -3.00
C SER A 53 5.23 -6.69 -2.74
N ASP A 54 5.74 -7.26 -3.84
CA ASP A 54 6.99 -8.01 -3.82
C ASP A 54 8.17 -7.03 -3.62
N GLU A 55 9.30 -7.52 -3.11
CA GLU A 55 10.50 -6.73 -2.82
C GLU A 55 11.41 -6.69 -4.06
N LEU A 56 11.91 -5.50 -4.41
CA LEU A 56 12.78 -5.30 -5.56
C LEU A 56 14.15 -4.78 -5.13
N PRO A 57 15.26 -5.29 -5.71
CA PRO A 57 16.57 -4.76 -5.39
C PRO A 57 16.67 -3.34 -5.95
N LEU A 58 17.16 -2.41 -5.14
CA LEU A 58 17.62 -1.12 -5.63
C LEU A 58 18.95 -1.39 -6.34
N ALA A 59 18.90 -1.65 -7.65
CA ALA A 59 20.10 -1.84 -8.47
C ALA A 59 21.04 -0.65 -8.27
N ASN A 60 22.36 -0.89 -8.24
CA ASN A 60 23.44 0.09 -8.00
C ASN A 60 23.20 1.42 -8.74
N MET A 61 22.43 2.32 -8.13
CA MET A 61 22.12 3.64 -8.65
C MET A 61 23.23 4.57 -8.21
N THR A 62 24.19 4.81 -9.09
CA THR A 62 25.26 5.76 -8.84
C THR A 62 24.70 7.18 -8.85
N GLY A 63 24.72 7.87 -7.71
CA GLY A 63 24.41 9.30 -7.59
C GLY A 63 23.09 9.64 -6.86
N ALA A 64 22.50 10.79 -7.19
CA ALA A 64 21.32 11.38 -6.53
C ALA A 64 20.01 10.58 -6.66
N GLN A 65 20.04 9.41 -7.31
CA GLN A 65 18.88 8.51 -7.53
C GLN A 65 18.63 7.53 -6.38
N ALA A 66 19.40 7.59 -5.28
CA ALA A 66 19.35 6.64 -4.16
C ALA A 66 18.11 6.72 -3.24
N PHE A 67 17.02 7.40 -3.62
CA PHE A 67 15.99 7.83 -2.66
C PHE A 67 14.52 7.47 -2.98
N GLY A 68 14.21 6.64 -3.97
CA GLY A 68 12.82 6.23 -4.20
C GLY A 68 12.57 5.42 -5.47
N PRO A 69 11.30 5.04 -5.74
CA PRO A 69 10.95 4.29 -6.93
C PRO A 69 11.00 5.17 -8.18
N SER A 70 11.82 4.78 -9.15
CA SER A 70 11.83 5.38 -10.50
C SER A 70 10.61 4.92 -11.32
N ALA A 71 9.94 5.88 -11.97
CA ALA A 71 8.86 5.62 -12.94
C ALA A 71 9.37 5.02 -14.26
N ASP A 72 10.63 5.27 -14.61
CA ASP A 72 11.28 4.76 -15.83
C ASP A 72 11.73 3.30 -15.69
N ASN A 73 11.70 2.74 -14.47
CA ASN A 73 12.04 1.36 -14.22
C ASN A 73 10.77 0.47 -14.28
N PRO A 74 10.63 -0.40 -15.29
CA PRO A 74 9.45 -1.24 -15.45
C PRO A 74 9.24 -2.23 -14.30
N ALA A 75 10.31 -2.63 -13.60
CA ALA A 75 10.16 -3.51 -12.43
C ALA A 75 9.38 -2.81 -11.30
N HIS A 76 9.63 -1.52 -11.08
CA HIS A 76 8.93 -0.73 -10.06
C HIS A 76 7.46 -0.53 -10.43
N THR A 77 7.17 -0.15 -11.68
CA THR A 77 5.79 0.06 -12.15
C THR A 77 4.98 -1.22 -12.09
N ASN A 78 5.54 -2.34 -12.57
CA ASN A 78 4.87 -3.65 -12.55
C ASN A 78 4.58 -4.11 -11.12
N THR A 79 5.50 -3.88 -10.19
CA THR A 79 5.34 -4.27 -8.79
C THR A 79 4.26 -3.45 -8.09
N LEU A 80 4.15 -2.16 -8.40
CA LEU A 80 3.04 -1.32 -7.96
C LEU A 80 1.70 -1.80 -8.55
N GLU A 81 1.64 -2.08 -9.86
CA GLU A 81 0.42 -2.55 -10.54
C GLU A 81 -0.08 -3.89 -9.97
N ASN A 82 0.85 -4.79 -9.61
CA ASN A 82 0.53 -6.03 -8.93
C ASN A 82 -0.10 -5.78 -7.56
N LEU A 83 0.43 -4.84 -6.78
CA LEU A 83 -0.17 -4.42 -5.51
C LEU A 83 -1.58 -3.85 -5.68
N LEU A 84 -1.76 -2.95 -6.65
CA LEU A 84 -3.05 -2.32 -6.94
C LEU A 84 -4.09 -3.36 -7.40
N SER A 85 -3.66 -4.34 -8.20
CA SER A 85 -4.49 -5.47 -8.63
C SER A 85 -4.97 -6.31 -7.43
N ARG A 86 -4.07 -6.63 -6.49
CA ARG A 86 -4.41 -7.35 -5.24
C ARG A 86 -5.40 -6.54 -4.39
N LEU A 87 -5.20 -5.23 -4.26
CA LEU A 87 -6.09 -4.35 -3.51
C LEU A 87 -7.49 -4.25 -4.15
N LYS A 88 -7.57 -4.18 -5.48
CA LYS A 88 -8.83 -4.19 -6.22
C LYS A 88 -9.62 -5.47 -5.98
N GLN A 89 -8.96 -6.62 -5.94
CA GLN A 89 -9.60 -7.91 -5.58
C GLN A 89 -10.16 -7.91 -4.15
N GLN A 90 -9.61 -7.10 -3.24
CA GLN A 90 -10.09 -6.91 -1.88
C GLN A 90 -11.17 -5.81 -1.76
N GLY A 91 -11.64 -5.25 -2.89
CA GLY A 91 -12.67 -4.22 -2.95
C GLY A 91 -12.17 -2.80 -2.70
N TRP A 92 -10.86 -2.55 -2.75
CA TRP A 92 -10.31 -1.21 -2.71
C TRP A 92 -10.33 -0.57 -4.10
N GLU A 93 -10.83 0.65 -4.19
CA GLU A 93 -10.94 1.40 -5.44
C GLU A 93 -10.23 2.74 -5.31
N PRO A 94 -9.61 3.26 -6.38
CA PRO A 94 -8.97 4.58 -6.36
C PRO A 94 -9.97 5.66 -5.93
N GLU A 95 -9.59 6.45 -4.91
CA GLU A 95 -10.28 7.68 -4.58
C GLU A 95 -9.83 8.72 -5.61
N GLY A 96 -10.72 9.10 -6.54
CA GLY A 96 -10.37 9.94 -7.69
C GLY A 96 -9.56 11.19 -7.29
N GLY A 97 -8.47 11.43 -8.02
CA GLY A 97 -7.49 12.49 -7.74
C GLY A 97 -6.09 11.90 -7.57
N ALA A 98 -5.19 12.17 -8.52
CA ALA A 98 -3.78 11.85 -8.33
C ALA A 98 -3.20 12.84 -7.32
N SER A 99 -3.04 12.44 -6.07
CA SER A 99 -2.34 13.24 -5.08
C SER A 99 -0.89 12.74 -4.96
N GLY A 100 0.06 13.51 -5.50
CA GLY A 100 1.49 13.33 -5.28
C GLY A 100 2.25 12.58 -6.38
N ASP A 101 3.32 11.89 -5.97
CA ASP A 101 4.18 11.11 -6.88
C ASP A 101 3.39 9.98 -7.58
N TRP A 102 3.88 9.50 -8.73
CA TRP A 102 3.19 8.51 -9.59
C TRP A 102 2.74 7.22 -8.87
N TRP A 103 3.45 6.87 -7.79
CA TRP A 103 3.22 5.69 -6.97
C TRP A 103 2.33 5.93 -5.75
N GLN A 104 2.09 7.19 -5.37
CA GLN A 104 1.21 7.53 -4.27
C GLN A 104 -0.24 7.35 -4.72
N ARG A 105 -0.94 6.41 -4.08
CA ARG A 105 -2.33 6.09 -4.39
C ARG A 105 -3.14 6.10 -3.11
N ARG A 106 -4.22 6.87 -3.13
CA ARG A 106 -5.26 6.83 -2.11
C ARG A 106 -6.39 5.96 -2.65
N LEU A 107 -6.74 4.92 -1.90
CA LEU A 107 -7.84 4.03 -2.24
C LEU A 107 -8.87 4.06 -1.12
N ARG A 108 -10.12 3.84 -1.50
CA ARG A 108 -11.24 3.72 -0.58
C ARG A 108 -11.97 2.42 -0.81
N ARG A 109 -12.65 1.94 0.21
CA ARG A 109 -13.66 0.89 0.08
C ARG A 109 -14.85 1.19 0.98
N PRO A 110 -16.04 0.70 0.64
CA PRO A 110 -17.19 0.83 1.53
C PRO A 110 -16.91 0.16 2.88
N LEU A 111 -17.26 0.80 3.99
CA LEU A 111 -17.36 0.07 5.26
C LEU A 111 -18.40 -1.02 5.06
N GLN A 112 -17.97 -2.28 5.14
CA GLN A 112 -18.90 -3.36 5.33
C GLN A 112 -19.58 -3.11 6.66
N GLN A 113 -20.81 -2.60 6.62
CA GLN A 113 -21.67 -2.60 7.79
C GLN A 113 -21.65 -4.04 8.29
N LYS A 114 -21.08 -4.27 9.47
CA LYS A 114 -21.29 -5.51 10.21
C LYS A 114 -22.81 -5.64 10.28
N LYS A 115 -23.40 -6.45 9.41
CA LYS A 115 -24.79 -6.89 9.58
C LYS A 115 -24.83 -7.36 11.01
N GLY A 116 -25.68 -6.71 11.82
CA GLY A 116 -25.75 -6.88 13.25
C GLY A 116 -25.53 -8.35 13.58
N SER A 117 -24.57 -8.58 14.48
CA SER A 117 -24.28 -9.91 15.00
C SER A 117 -25.61 -10.60 15.27
N PHE A 118 -25.71 -11.84 14.82
CA PHE A 118 -26.86 -12.75 14.97
C PHE A 118 -27.34 -12.92 16.43
N LEU A 119 -26.66 -12.29 17.39
CA LEU A 119 -26.93 -12.27 18.83
C LEU A 119 -28.16 -11.44 19.26
N ASP A 120 -28.79 -10.64 18.39
CA ASP A 120 -30.06 -9.97 18.73
C ASP A 120 -31.29 -10.89 18.63
N ARG A 121 -31.12 -12.16 18.22
CA ARG A 121 -32.26 -13.08 18.01
C ARG A 121 -32.62 -13.95 19.23
N PHE A 122 -31.91 -13.83 20.35
CA PHE A 122 -32.12 -14.68 21.54
C PHE A 122 -32.33 -13.93 22.88
N ARG A 123 -32.73 -12.65 22.85
CA ARG A 123 -33.31 -11.99 24.02
C ARG A 123 -34.84 -11.92 23.88
N ARG A 124 -35.50 -13.03 24.20
CA ARG A 124 -36.89 -13.04 24.68
C ARG A 124 -36.91 -13.74 26.02
#